data_AF-W0JQ10-F1
#
_entry.id   AF-W0JQ10-F1
#
_cell.length_a   1.000
_cell.length_b   1.000
_cell.length_c   1.000
_cell.angle_alpha   90.00
_cell.angle_beta   90.00
_cell.angle_gamma   90.00
#
_symmetry.space_group_name_H-M   'P 1'
#
loop_
_entity.id
_entity.type
_entity.pdbx_description
1 polymer ?
#
loop_
_entity_poly.entity_id
_entity_poly.type
_entity_poly.pdbx_seq_one_letter_code
_entity_poly.pdbx_strand_id
1 'polypeptide(L)'
;MNRRQFLGTVGCVAIPAVAGCLTDPGTNGGLLEILLTTEPENATVVNATDERIRNVEPVQDGLREAADATSSAAEVEVTEREYETVAQVLADLPWYDRSDHDSKHISGIYFRYDKQVYVVVLTPFCADSWLKDTESQRGEYGWGGCYDRAEWGYE
;
A
#
# COMPACT_ATOMS: atom_id res chain seq x y z
N MET A 1 22.27 33.04 -59.09
CA MET A 1 21.13 33.81 -58.55
C MET A 1 20.17 32.79 -57.94
N ASN A 2 20.08 32.70 -56.60
CA ASN A 2 18.98 33.24 -55.75
C ASN A 2 17.60 32.64 -56.12
N ARG A 3 16.72 32.12 -55.24
CA ARG A 3 16.61 32.14 -53.77
C ARG A 3 15.37 31.28 -53.36
N ARG A 4 15.52 30.46 -52.30
CA ARG A 4 14.58 30.07 -51.19
C ARG A 4 13.13 29.54 -51.43
N GLN A 5 12.92 28.33 -50.90
CA GLN A 5 11.89 27.81 -49.94
C GLN A 5 10.55 28.55 -49.74
N PHE A 6 9.44 27.80 -49.73
CA PHE A 6 8.33 27.97 -48.78
C PHE A 6 7.68 26.64 -48.41
N LEU A 7 7.36 26.51 -47.12
CA LEU A 7 6.83 25.35 -46.40
C LEU A 7 5.43 24.93 -46.86
N GLY A 8 5.21 23.61 -46.97
CA GLY A 8 3.88 22.99 -46.97
C GLY A 8 3.70 22.18 -45.69
N THR A 9 2.99 22.76 -44.73
CA THR A 9 2.49 22.09 -43.52
C THR A 9 1.18 21.33 -43.80
N VAL A 10 0.77 20.51 -42.83
CA VAL A 10 -0.54 19.86 -42.64
C VAL A 10 -0.63 18.42 -43.19
N GLY A 11 -0.83 17.37 -42.39
CA GLY A 11 -1.28 17.32 -41.00
C GLY A 11 -0.99 15.97 -40.36
N CYS A 12 -0.24 16.00 -39.25
CA CYS A 12 -0.33 14.93 -38.25
C CYS A 12 -1.62 15.19 -37.48
N VAL A 13 -2.64 14.35 -37.70
CA VAL A 13 -3.74 14.23 -36.73
C VAL A 13 -3.10 13.64 -35.49
N ALA A 14 -2.68 14.52 -34.57
CA ALA A 14 -2.42 14.12 -33.21
C ALA A 14 -3.77 13.67 -32.64
N ILE A 15 -4.00 12.36 -32.64
CA ILE A 15 -4.97 11.78 -31.72
C ILE A 15 -4.49 12.25 -30.35
N PRO A 16 -5.29 13.00 -29.58
CA PRO A 16 -4.97 13.16 -28.18
C PRO A 16 -5.07 11.76 -27.62
N ALA A 17 -3.92 11.09 -27.46
CA ALA A 17 -3.80 10.02 -26.52
C ALA A 17 -4.23 10.67 -25.21
N VAL A 18 -5.47 10.40 -24.82
CA VAL A 18 -5.95 10.68 -23.48
C VAL A 18 -5.13 9.74 -22.61
N ALA A 19 -3.89 10.15 -22.32
CA ALA A 19 -3.16 9.66 -21.17
C ALA A 19 -3.96 10.18 -19.98
N GLY A 20 -5.10 9.54 -19.72
CA GLY A 20 -5.68 9.58 -18.39
C GLY A 20 -4.58 9.05 -17.51
N CYS A 21 -3.96 9.94 -16.73
CA CYS A 21 -3.12 9.51 -15.64
C CYS A 21 -3.95 8.48 -14.87
N LEU A 22 -3.57 7.21 -14.94
CA LEU A 22 -4.13 6.18 -14.07
C LEU A 22 -3.88 6.71 -12.66
N THR A 23 -4.94 7.03 -11.94
CA THR A 23 -4.82 7.54 -10.57
C THR A 23 -4.24 6.42 -9.75
N ASP A 24 -3.09 6.66 -9.14
CA ASP A 24 -2.38 5.66 -8.35
C ASP A 24 -3.29 5.18 -7.21
N PRO A 25 -3.56 3.86 -7.08
CA PRO A 25 -4.23 3.34 -5.90
C PRO A 25 -3.52 3.81 -4.62
N GLY A 26 -4.30 4.31 -3.66
CA GLY A 26 -3.76 4.99 -2.47
C GLY A 26 -3.96 6.50 -2.45
N THR A 27 -4.35 7.12 -3.58
CA THR A 27 -4.72 8.55 -3.64
C THR A 27 -5.84 8.90 -2.67
N ASN A 28 -6.73 7.95 -2.36
CA ASN A 28 -7.83 8.13 -1.41
C ASN A 28 -7.49 7.61 0.01
N GLY A 29 -6.22 7.30 0.28
CA GLY A 29 -5.80 6.61 1.49
C GLY A 29 -5.81 5.09 1.35
N GLY A 30 -5.88 4.39 2.47
CA GLY A 30 -5.97 2.93 2.50
C GLY A 30 -6.34 2.38 3.87
N LEU A 31 -6.32 1.06 3.98
CA LEU A 31 -6.59 0.34 5.20
C LEU A 31 -5.33 -0.40 5.65
N LEU A 32 -4.92 -0.16 6.89
CA LEU A 32 -3.87 -0.91 7.55
C LEU A 32 -4.51 -2.00 8.41
N GLU A 33 -4.25 -3.25 8.06
CA GLU A 33 -4.74 -4.42 8.77
C GLU A 33 -3.62 -4.98 9.66
N ILE A 34 -3.90 -5.15 10.95
CA ILE A 34 -2.95 -5.65 11.94
C ILE A 34 -3.57 -6.85 12.64
N LEU A 35 -2.92 -8.01 12.54
CA LEU A 35 -3.46 -9.27 13.04
C LEU A 35 -2.43 -9.97 13.94
N LEU A 36 -2.84 -10.37 15.15
CA LEU A 36 -2.03 -11.24 16.00
C LEU A 36 -1.76 -12.57 15.29
N THR A 37 -0.52 -13.03 15.34
CA THR A 37 -0.11 -14.26 14.67
C THR A 37 1.07 -14.93 15.39
N THR A 38 1.49 -16.08 14.85
CA THR A 38 2.74 -16.71 15.23
C THR A 38 3.83 -16.43 14.21
N GLU A 39 5.06 -16.30 14.68
CA GLU A 39 6.25 -16.04 13.87
C GLU A 39 6.53 -17.21 12.91
N PRO A 40 6.57 -16.97 11.58
CA PRO A 40 7.05 -17.95 10.60
C PRO A 40 8.56 -18.14 10.73
N GLU A 41 9.06 -19.37 10.53
CA GLU A 41 10.50 -19.70 10.68
C GLU A 41 11.44 -18.88 9.77
N ASN A 42 10.94 -18.41 8.62
CA ASN A 42 11.72 -17.65 7.63
C ASN A 42 11.38 -16.15 7.60
N ALA A 43 10.52 -15.66 8.50
CA ALA A 43 10.17 -14.25 8.54
C ALA A 43 11.23 -13.46 9.32
N THR A 44 11.58 -12.27 8.82
CA THR A 44 12.32 -11.29 9.62
C THR A 44 11.31 -10.46 10.41
N VAL A 45 11.33 -10.61 11.73
CA VAL A 45 10.43 -9.84 12.61
C VAL A 45 11.07 -8.51 13.01
N VAL A 46 10.40 -7.42 12.68
CA VAL A 46 10.81 -6.05 13.01
C VAL A 46 10.28 -5.67 14.39
N ASN A 47 11.10 -5.11 15.28
CA ASN A 47 10.57 -4.64 16.57
C ASN A 47 9.74 -3.37 16.36
N ALA A 48 8.63 -3.22 17.06
CA ALA A 48 7.77 -2.02 17.02
C ALA A 48 8.48 -0.73 17.51
N THR A 49 9.68 -0.86 18.10
CA THR A 49 10.54 0.26 18.49
C THR A 49 11.62 0.59 17.46
N ASP A 50 11.66 -0.10 16.31
CA ASP A 50 12.57 0.17 15.19
C ASP A 50 12.44 1.64 14.75
N GLU A 51 13.58 2.29 14.53
CA GLU A 51 13.63 3.73 14.30
C GLU A 51 12.86 4.19 13.06
N ARG A 52 12.69 3.29 12.08
CA ARG A 52 11.95 3.55 10.84
C ARG A 52 10.45 3.70 11.06
N ILE A 53 9.91 3.04 12.09
CA ILE A 53 8.46 2.88 12.32
C ILE A 53 7.99 3.42 13.66
N ARG A 54 8.88 3.67 14.62
CA ARG A 54 8.50 4.04 16.01
C ARG A 54 7.72 5.35 16.10
N ASN A 55 7.79 6.18 15.06
CA ASN A 55 7.12 7.47 14.96
C ASN A 55 6.01 7.48 13.88
N VAL A 56 5.67 6.34 13.30
CA VAL A 56 4.60 6.24 12.30
C VAL A 56 3.29 5.94 13.03
N GLU A 57 2.53 6.98 13.32
CA GLU A 57 1.34 6.92 14.19
C GLU A 57 0.33 5.84 13.78
N PRO A 58 -0.11 5.72 12.50
CA PRO A 58 -1.09 4.68 12.13
C PRO A 58 -0.63 3.25 12.43
N VAL A 59 0.68 2.97 12.28
CA VAL A 59 1.25 1.65 12.58
C VAL A 59 1.32 1.41 14.08
N GLN A 60 1.78 2.40 14.86
CA GLN A 60 1.89 2.27 16.32
C GLN A 60 0.53 2.18 16.99
N ASP A 61 -0.44 2.97 16.52
CA ASP A 61 -1.79 2.97 17.03
C ASP A 61 -2.49 1.65 16.70
N GLY A 62 -2.34 1.14 15.48
CA GLY A 62 -2.88 -0.17 15.09
C GLY A 62 -2.28 -1.34 15.87
N LEU A 63 -0.96 -1.33 16.13
CA LEU A 63 -0.32 -2.35 16.97
C LEU A 63 -0.82 -2.30 18.42
N ARG A 64 -0.96 -1.09 18.98
CA ARG A 64 -1.51 -0.90 20.33
C ARG A 64 -2.97 -1.36 20.41
N GLU A 65 -3.80 -0.96 19.44
CA GLU A 65 -5.20 -1.36 19.38
C GLU A 65 -5.34 -2.87 19.25
N ALA A 66 -4.58 -3.52 18.36
CA ALA A 66 -4.60 -4.97 18.20
C ALA A 66 -4.11 -5.71 19.47
N ALA A 67 -3.22 -5.10 20.26
CA ALA A 67 -2.76 -5.66 21.54
C ALA A 67 -3.82 -5.56 22.64
N ASP A 68 -4.62 -4.49 22.64
CA ASP A 68 -5.65 -4.25 23.64
C ASP A 68 -7.02 -4.88 23.27
N ALA A 69 -7.25 -5.18 21.99
CA ALA A 69 -8.51 -5.69 21.48
C ALA A 69 -8.74 -7.17 21.83
N THR A 70 -9.99 -7.51 22.18
CA THR A 70 -10.44 -8.90 22.41
C THR A 70 -10.30 -9.77 21.15
N SER A 71 -10.44 -9.17 19.97
CA SER A 71 -10.24 -9.84 18.66
C SER A 71 -8.76 -10.07 18.34
N SER A 72 -7.84 -9.43 19.05
CA SER A 72 -6.41 -9.40 18.75
C SER A 72 -6.10 -8.95 17.31
N ALA A 73 -6.93 -8.04 16.80
CA ALA A 73 -6.87 -7.50 15.46
C ALA A 73 -7.28 -6.02 15.50
N ALA A 74 -6.71 -5.23 14.60
CA ALA A 74 -7.09 -3.84 14.37
C ALA A 74 -7.11 -3.53 12.87
N GLU A 75 -8.03 -2.65 12.50
CA GLU A 75 -8.19 -2.09 11.16
C GLU A 75 -8.11 -0.58 11.30
N VAL A 76 -7.04 0.02 10.80
CA VAL A 76 -6.79 1.46 10.90
C VAL A 76 -6.93 2.09 9.54
N GLU A 77 -7.88 3.01 9.41
CA GLU A 77 -7.96 3.86 8.22
C GLU A 77 -6.72 4.76 8.16
N VAL A 78 -5.99 4.67 7.05
CA VAL A 78 -4.87 5.54 6.74
C VAL A 78 -5.37 6.60 5.76
N THR A 79 -5.33 7.86 6.16
CA THR A 79 -5.81 8.94 5.30
C THR A 79 -4.94 9.14 4.07
N GLU A 80 -5.45 9.83 3.05
CA GLU A 80 -4.67 10.25 1.87
C GLU A 80 -3.31 10.89 2.24
N ARG A 81 -3.30 11.75 3.27
CA ARG A 81 -2.08 12.46 3.69
C ARG A 81 -1.06 11.55 4.36
N GLU A 82 -1.52 10.50 5.02
CA GLU A 82 -0.67 9.55 5.74
C GLU A 82 -0.19 8.42 4.84
N TYR A 83 -1.00 8.05 3.84
CA TYR A 83 -0.80 6.84 3.03
C TYR A 83 0.59 6.76 2.43
N GLU A 84 1.05 7.81 1.75
CA GLU A 84 2.37 7.81 1.11
C GLU A 84 3.50 7.59 2.13
N THR A 85 3.37 8.17 3.33
CA THR A 85 4.39 8.01 4.39
C THR A 85 4.37 6.58 4.94
N VAL A 86 3.18 6.04 5.23
CA VAL A 86 3.05 4.67 5.74
C VAL A 86 3.53 3.67 4.70
N ALA A 87 3.07 3.80 3.46
CA ALA A 87 3.47 3.00 2.31
C ALA A 87 4.99 2.97 2.13
N GLN A 88 5.63 4.15 2.10
CA GLN A 88 7.07 4.26 1.89
C GLN A 88 7.85 3.60 3.03
N VAL A 89 7.44 3.81 4.28
CA VAL A 89 8.09 3.17 5.42
C VAL A 89 7.93 1.65 5.37
N LEU A 90 6.73 1.15 5.06
CA LEU A 90 6.48 -0.29 4.98
C LEU A 90 7.24 -0.95 3.81
N ALA A 91 7.40 -0.27 2.68
CA ALA A 91 8.18 -0.77 1.54
C ALA A 91 9.67 -1.00 1.90
N ASP A 92 10.22 -0.23 2.83
CA ASP A 92 11.61 -0.38 3.31
C ASP A 92 11.78 -1.53 4.33
N LEU A 93 10.71 -2.24 4.68
CA LEU A 93 10.71 -3.34 5.65
C LEU A 93 10.69 -4.71 4.98
N PRO A 94 11.13 -5.77 5.69
CA PRO A 94 11.11 -7.12 5.14
C PRO A 94 9.67 -7.60 4.96
N TRP A 95 9.26 -7.77 3.70
CA TRP A 95 8.03 -8.47 3.34
C TRP A 95 8.24 -9.98 3.42
N TYR A 96 7.35 -10.67 4.13
CA TYR A 96 7.26 -12.12 4.08
C TYR A 96 6.23 -12.54 3.03
N ASP A 97 6.65 -13.28 2.00
CA ASP A 97 5.72 -13.93 1.08
C ASP A 97 5.58 -15.42 1.44
N ARG A 98 4.37 -15.83 1.81
CA ARG A 98 4.07 -17.24 2.09
C ARG A 98 4.31 -18.15 0.88
N SER A 99 4.19 -17.61 -0.33
CA SER A 99 4.32 -18.36 -1.60
C SER A 99 5.76 -18.83 -1.84
N ASP A 100 6.73 -18.03 -1.39
CA ASP A 100 8.17 -18.36 -1.47
C ASP A 100 8.56 -19.52 -0.54
N HIS A 101 7.71 -19.83 0.43
CA HIS A 101 8.01 -20.75 1.53
C HIS A 101 7.00 -21.90 1.67
N ASP A 102 6.04 -22.04 0.75
CA ASP A 102 4.92 -23.01 0.83
C ASP A 102 4.26 -23.03 2.22
N SER A 103 3.96 -21.83 2.72
CA SER A 103 3.57 -21.61 4.11
C SER A 103 2.09 -21.28 4.25
N LYS A 104 1.50 -21.71 5.37
CA LYS A 104 0.14 -21.34 5.78
C LYS A 104 0.05 -19.97 6.45
N HIS A 105 1.19 -19.34 6.75
CA HIS A 105 1.23 -18.03 7.37
C HIS A 105 0.79 -16.94 6.38
N ILE A 106 0.36 -15.80 6.92
CA ILE A 106 -0.17 -14.68 6.13
C ILE A 106 1.02 -13.92 5.52
N SER A 107 0.97 -13.60 4.22
CA SER A 107 1.99 -12.72 3.62
C SER A 107 1.85 -11.32 4.22
N GLY A 108 2.95 -10.70 4.62
CA GLY A 108 2.90 -9.45 5.38
C GLY A 108 4.23 -9.03 5.97
N ILE A 109 4.22 -7.87 6.62
CA ILE A 109 5.36 -7.40 7.42
C ILE A 109 5.13 -7.84 8.86
N TYR A 110 6.09 -8.56 9.42
CA TYR A 110 5.97 -9.10 10.77
C TYR A 110 6.58 -8.15 11.78
N PHE A 111 5.77 -7.72 12.75
CA PHE A 111 6.18 -6.86 13.83
C PHE A 111 6.14 -7.57 15.18
N ARG A 112 7.13 -7.31 16.03
CA ARG A 112 7.08 -7.65 17.44
C ARG A 112 6.64 -6.43 18.24
N TYR A 113 5.48 -6.53 18.88
CA TYR A 113 4.98 -5.56 19.83
C TYR A 113 4.86 -6.24 21.20
N ASP A 114 5.55 -5.70 22.20
CA ASP A 114 5.81 -6.36 23.48
C ASP A 114 6.38 -7.78 23.34
N LYS A 115 5.58 -8.80 23.67
CA LYS A 115 5.95 -10.23 23.61
C LYS A 115 5.21 -10.99 22.51
N GLN A 116 4.43 -10.29 21.69
CA GLN A 116 3.56 -10.87 20.69
C GLN A 116 4.02 -10.46 19.29
N VAL A 117 3.63 -11.26 18.30
CA VAL A 117 3.96 -11.03 16.90
C VAL A 117 2.69 -10.73 16.13
N TYR A 118 2.72 -9.67 15.36
CA TYR A 118 1.62 -9.20 14.52
C TYR A 118 2.07 -9.21 13.08
N VAL A 119 1.16 -9.55 12.17
CA VAL A 119 1.35 -9.33 10.74
C VAL A 119 0.61 -8.06 10.37
N VAL A 120 1.27 -7.20 9.58
CA VAL A 120 0.77 -5.92 9.13
C VAL A 120 0.73 -5.89 7.60
N VAL A 121 -0.40 -5.44 7.06
CA VAL A 121 -0.66 -5.34 5.62
C VAL A 121 -1.32 -4.00 5.35
N LEU A 122 -0.83 -3.26 4.35
CA LEU A 122 -1.45 -2.02 3.90
C LEU A 122 -2.09 -2.25 2.53
N THR A 123 -3.40 -2.04 2.46
CA THR A 123 -4.17 -2.16 1.22
C THR A 123 -4.68 -0.76 0.82
N PRO A 124 -4.36 -0.24 -0.38
CA PRO A 124 -4.89 1.04 -0.83
C PRO A 124 -6.40 1.02 -0.99
N PHE A 125 -7.06 2.16 -0.79
CA PHE A 125 -8.41 2.34 -1.32
C PHE A 125 -8.36 2.54 -2.83
N CYS A 126 -9.38 2.03 -3.51
CA CYS A 126 -9.52 2.21 -4.94
C CYS A 126 -9.68 3.70 -5.26
N ALA A 127 -8.98 4.16 -6.31
CA ALA A 127 -9.19 5.51 -6.82
C ALA A 127 -10.60 5.63 -7.44
N ASP A 128 -11.23 6.79 -7.26
CA ASP A 128 -12.50 7.14 -7.89
C ASP A 128 -12.31 7.44 -9.39
N SER A 129 -11.91 6.43 -10.16
CA SER A 129 -11.72 6.51 -11.60
C SER A 129 -12.53 5.43 -12.30
N TRP A 130 -13.13 5.80 -13.44
CA TRP A 130 -13.76 4.87 -14.39
C TRP A 130 -12.75 3.90 -15.01
N LEU A 131 -11.46 4.23 -14.97
CA LEU A 131 -10.33 3.35 -15.28
C LEU A 131 -9.76 2.86 -13.95
N LYS A 132 -10.31 1.76 -13.44
CA LYS A 132 -9.82 1.08 -12.23
C LYS A 132 -8.49 0.40 -12.56
N ASP A 133 -7.38 0.99 -12.13
CA ASP A 133 -6.14 0.25 -12.01
C ASP A 133 -6.11 -0.42 -10.62
N THR A 134 -6.25 -1.73 -10.59
CA THR A 134 -6.12 -2.53 -9.36
C THR A 134 -4.69 -2.98 -9.14
N GLU A 135 -3.80 -2.78 -10.13
CA GLU A 135 -2.38 -3.07 -10.02
C GLU A 135 -1.67 -1.81 -9.53
N SER A 136 -1.59 -1.65 -8.21
CA SER A 136 -0.58 -0.75 -7.67
C SER A 136 0.79 -1.28 -8.10
N GLN A 137 1.58 -0.47 -8.82
CA GLN A 137 3.01 -0.75 -9.02
C GLN A 137 3.78 -0.84 -7.68
N ARG A 138 3.13 -0.53 -6.56
CA ARG A 138 3.68 -0.50 -5.19
C ARG A 138 3.31 -1.76 -4.38
N GLY A 139 2.93 -2.86 -5.04
CA GLY A 139 2.50 -4.13 -4.44
C GLY A 139 3.55 -4.91 -3.61
N GLU A 140 4.53 -4.26 -3.00
CA GLU A 140 5.57 -4.91 -2.19
C GLU A 140 5.15 -5.11 -0.73
N TYR A 141 4.11 -4.43 -0.24
CA TYR A 141 3.69 -4.43 1.17
C TYR A 141 2.18 -4.67 1.40
N GLY A 142 1.48 -5.12 0.36
CA GLY A 142 0.06 -5.45 0.38
C GLY A 142 -0.22 -6.75 -0.38
N TRP A 143 -1.44 -7.29 -0.31
CA TRP A 143 -1.81 -8.50 -1.06
C TRP A 143 -2.10 -8.26 -2.55
N GLY A 144 -1.86 -7.03 -3.03
CA GLY A 144 -2.32 -6.55 -4.33
C GLY A 144 -3.81 -6.19 -4.33
N GLY A 145 -4.24 -5.43 -5.34
CA GLY A 145 -5.61 -4.91 -5.41
C GLY A 145 -5.82 -3.65 -4.58
N CYS A 146 -7.10 -3.26 -4.43
CA CYS A 146 -7.53 -2.12 -3.64
C CYS A 146 -8.89 -2.42 -3.00
N TYR A 147 -9.21 -1.74 -1.90
CA TYR A 147 -10.51 -1.81 -1.25
C TYR A 147 -11.45 -0.72 -1.75
N ASP A 148 -12.70 -1.08 -2.03
CA ASP A 148 -13.75 -0.09 -2.24
C ASP A 148 -14.14 0.50 -0.88
N ARG A 149 -13.86 1.80 -0.70
CA ARG A 149 -14.02 2.51 0.58
C ARG A 149 -15.47 2.39 1.12
N ALA A 150 -16.47 2.47 0.25
CA ALA A 150 -17.88 2.42 0.61
C ALA A 150 -18.34 1.00 0.97
N GLU A 151 -17.82 -0.03 0.30
CA GLU A 151 -18.14 -1.43 0.64
C GLU A 151 -17.60 -1.83 2.02
N TRP A 152 -16.50 -1.21 2.45
CA TRP A 152 -15.87 -1.43 3.75
C TRP A 152 -16.40 -0.51 4.87
N GLY A 153 -17.43 0.30 4.58
CA GLY A 153 -18.10 1.12 5.59
C GLY A 153 -17.35 2.40 6.01
N TYR A 154 -16.37 2.83 5.20
CA TYR A 154 -15.69 4.11 5.36
C TYR A 154 -16.35 5.15 4.45
N GLU A 155 -16.69 6.32 5.00
CA GLU A 155 -17.27 7.46 4.24
C GLU A 155 -16.19 8.49 3.89
#